data_AF-A0AAU9UE27-F1
#
_entry.id   AF-A0AAU9UE27-F1
#
_cell.length_a   1.000
_cell.length_b   1.000
_cell.length_c   1.000
_cell.angle_alpha   90.00
_cell.angle_beta   90.00
_cell.angle_gamma   90.00
#
_symmetry.space_group_name_H-M   'P 1'
#
loop_
_entity.id
_entity.type
_entity.pdbx_description
1 polymer ?
#
loop_
_entity_poly.entity_id
_entity_poly.type
_entity_poly.pdbx_seq_one_letter_code
_entity_poly.pdbx_strand_id
1 'polypeptide(L)' 'MLKGTKITLTEFLTKSRQDIFAEARNHFGLKKCWSADGVIVILLPDKTRAKITSSLELKKLISQYPKSSSSSQAKDNN' A
#
# COMPACT_ATOMS: atom_id res chain seq x y z
N MET A 1 -30.16 -5.64 25.19
CA MET A 1 -29.65 -4.67 24.20
C MET A 1 -28.13 -4.77 24.18
N LEU A 2 -27.52 -5.38 23.15
CA LEU A 2 -26.06 -5.30 22.94
C LEU A 2 -25.81 -4.17 21.93
N LYS A 3 -25.64 -2.95 22.42
CA LYS A 3 -25.32 -1.79 21.59
C LYS A 3 -24.00 -1.22 22.11
N GLY A 4 -22.91 -1.37 21.35
CA GLY A 4 -21.68 -0.67 21.71
C GLY A 4 -20.36 -1.12 21.08
N THR A 5 -20.23 -2.33 20.51
CA THR A 5 -18.90 -2.81 20.09
C THR A 5 -18.88 -3.29 18.66
N LYS A 6 -19.19 -2.42 17.69
CA LYS A 6 -19.07 -2.73 16.26
C LYS A 6 -18.67 -1.53 15.39
N ILE A 7 -17.69 -0.72 15.78
CA ILE A 7 -17.27 0.38 14.87
C ILE A 7 -15.76 0.64 14.85
N THR A 8 -15.05 0.51 15.98
CA THR A 8 -13.63 0.90 16.03
C THR A 8 -12.67 -0.04 15.28
N LEU A 9 -12.99 -1.33 15.16
CA LEU A 9 -12.12 -2.26 14.42
C LEU A 9 -12.13 -1.96 12.92
N THR A 10 -13.25 -1.52 12.37
CA THR A 10 -13.37 -1.17 10.95
C THR A 10 -12.57 0.10 10.62
N GLU A 11 -12.59 1.10 11.50
CA GLU A 11 -11.78 2.31 11.33
C GLU A 11 -10.28 2.00 11.38
N PHE A 12 -9.84 1.12 12.29
CA PHE A 12 -8.42 0.76 12.41
C PHE A 12 -7.93 -0.10 11.25
N LEU A 13 -8.70 -1.12 10.82
CA LEU A 13 -8.35 -1.99 9.70
C LEU A 13 -8.31 -1.21 8.37
N THR A 14 -9.20 -0.23 8.21
CA THR A 14 -9.28 0.58 6.98
C THR A 14 -8.19 1.65 6.97
N LYS A 15 -7.94 2.36 8.07
CA LYS A 15 -6.90 3.39 8.17
C LYS A 15 -5.51 2.81 7.93
N SER A 16 -5.14 1.73 8.64
CA SER A 16 -3.84 1.09 8.43
C SER A 16 -3.68 0.57 7.01
N ARG A 17 -4.73 -0.01 6.41
CA ARG A 17 -4.69 -0.45 5.01
C ARG A 17 -4.50 0.69 4.03
N GLN A 18 -5.18 1.81 4.25
CA GLN A 18 -5.11 2.97 3.37
C GLN A 18 -3.73 3.62 3.43
N ASP A 19 -3.11 3.66 4.62
CA ASP A 19 -1.73 4.10 4.84
C ASP A 19 -0.71 3.19 4.12
N ILE A 20 -0.84 1.86 4.30
CA ILE A 20 -0.02 0.86 3.60
C ILE A 20 -0.16 1.04 2.08
N PHE A 21 -1.38 1.29 1.60
CA PHE A 21 -1.63 1.45 0.18
C PHE A 21 -1.07 2.76 -0.37
N ALA A 22 -1.17 3.86 0.38
CA ALA A 22 -0.57 5.14 0.04
C ALA A 22 0.96 5.02 -0.03
N GLU A 23 1.58 4.37 0.94
CA GLU A 23 3.03 4.19 0.97
C GLU A 23 3.50 3.24 -0.14
N ALA A 24 2.77 2.15 -0.41
CA ALA A 24 3.04 1.28 -1.55
C ALA A 24 2.98 2.05 -2.88
N ARG A 25 2.00 2.95 -3.05
CA ARG A 25 1.86 3.79 -4.25
C ARG A 25 2.96 4.82 -4.36
N ASN A 26 3.35 5.44 -3.25
CA ASN A 26 4.49 6.33 -3.19
C ASN A 26 5.79 5.58 -3.54
N HIS A 27 5.87 4.29 -3.22
CA HIS A 27 7.05 3.47 -3.48
C HIS A 27 7.14 2.92 -4.91
N PHE A 28 6.14 2.16 -5.33
CA PHE A 28 6.11 1.40 -6.58
C PHE A 28 5.38 2.13 -7.73
N GLY A 29 4.60 3.17 -7.41
CA GLY A 29 3.83 3.95 -8.37
C GLY A 29 2.34 3.59 -8.40
N LEU A 30 1.49 4.60 -8.64
CA LEU A 30 0.02 4.43 -8.60
C LEU A 30 -0.52 3.39 -9.60
N LYS A 31 0.08 3.31 -10.80
CA LYS A 31 -0.36 2.37 -11.85
C LYS A 31 0.00 0.91 -11.55
N LYS A 32 0.95 0.68 -10.64
CA LYS A 32 1.45 -0.65 -10.28
C LYS A 32 0.84 -1.17 -8.98
N CYS A 33 0.02 -0.37 -8.28
CA CYS A 33 -0.55 -0.72 -6.99
C CYS A 33 -2.07 -0.60 -7.03
N TRP A 34 -2.76 -1.72 -6.85
CA TRP A 34 -4.22 -1.78 -6.72
C TRP A 34 -4.62 -2.66 -5.53
N SER A 35 -5.88 -2.59 -5.12
CA SER A 35 -6.42 -3.53 -4.13
C SER A 35 -7.43 -4.45 -4.80
N ALA A 36 -7.40 -5.73 -4.45
CA ALA A 36 -8.28 -6.77 -4.98
C ALA A 36 -8.62 -7.74 -3.86
N ASP A 37 -9.89 -8.17 -3.74
CA ASP A 37 -10.35 -9.13 -2.72
C ASP A 37 -9.92 -8.81 -1.29
N GLY A 38 -9.85 -7.52 -0.97
CA GLY A 38 -9.38 -7.10 0.33
C GLY A 38 -7.92 -7.49 0.60
N VAL A 39 -7.04 -7.46 -0.39
CA VAL A 39 -5.58 -7.39 -0.23
C VAL A 39 -5.01 -6.30 -1.14
N ILE A 40 -3.83 -5.77 -0.82
CA ILE A 40 -3.13 -4.83 -1.71
C ILE A 40 -2.22 -5.65 -2.62
N VAL A 41 -2.32 -5.43 -3.92
CA VAL A 41 -1.50 -6.06 -4.94
C VAL A 41 -0.55 -5.02 -5.53
N ILE A 42 0.74 -5.36 -5.55
CA ILE A 42 1.82 -4.52 -6.05
C ILE A 42 2.51 -5.28 -7.17
N LEU A 43 2.62 -4.65 -8.34
CA LEU A 43 3.44 -5.11 -9.44
C LEU A 43 4.88 -4.66 -9.22
N LEU A 44 5.75 -5.62 -8.95
CA LEU A 44 7.17 -5.42 -8.71
C LEU A 44 7.91 -5.16 -10.03
N PRO A 45 9.10 -4.51 -9.98
CA PRO A 45 9.93 -4.30 -11.17
C PRO A 45 10.36 -5.60 -11.85
N ASP A 46 10.41 -6.69 -11.08
CA ASP A 46 10.68 -8.05 -11.55
C ASP A 46 9.51 -8.69 -12.34
N LYS A 47 8.44 -7.91 -12.62
CA LYS A 47 7.17 -8.35 -13.22
C LYS A 47 6.37 -9.35 -12.36
N THR A 48 6.83 -9.61 -11.14
CA THR A 48 6.13 -10.43 -10.16
C THR A 48 5.08 -9.61 -9.41
N ARG A 49 4.03 -10.28 -8.93
CA ARG A 49 2.91 -9.65 -8.20
C ARG A 49 3.04 -10.00 -6.73
N ALA A 50 3.28 -9.00 -5.89
CA ALA A 50 3.30 -9.16 -4.45
C ALA A 50 1.94 -8.79 -3.85
N LYS A 51 1.41 -9.66 -2.99
CA LYS A 51 0.17 -9.40 -2.26
C LYS A 51 0.52 -9.10 -0.81
N ILE A 52 0.04 -7.98 -0.30
CA ILE A 52 0.26 -7.56 1.08
C ILE A 52 -1.05 -7.22 1.77
N THR A 53 -1.11 -7.59 3.03
CA THR A 53 -2.21 -7.30 3.94
C THR A 53 -1.75 -6.52 5.18
N SER A 54 -0.44 -6.43 5.40
CA SER A 54 0.16 -5.77 6.55
C SER A 54 1.34 -4.88 6.16
N SER A 55 1.60 -3.90 7.01
CA SER A 55 2.72 -2.94 6.87
C SER A 55 4.08 -3.62 6.96
N LEU A 56 4.20 -4.75 7.67
CA LEU A 56 5.44 -5.51 7.76
C LEU A 56 5.87 -6.09 6.40
N GLU A 57 4.92 -6.64 5.65
CA GLU A 57 5.15 -7.18 4.30
C GLU A 57 5.51 -6.04 3.33
N LEU A 58 4.87 -4.87 3.47
CA LEU A 58 5.26 -3.69 2.70
C LEU A 58 6.72 -3.30 2.98
N LYS A 59 7.11 -3.22 4.25
CA LYS A 59 8.50 -2.86 4.63
C LYS A 59 9.51 -3.86 4.08
N LYS A 60 9.20 -5.17 4.14
CA LYS A 60 10.04 -6.21 3.50
C LYS A 60 10.16 -6.00 2.00
N LEU A 61 9.08 -5.66 1.31
CA LEU A 61 9.11 -5.39 -0.13
C LEU A 61 9.90 -4.12 -0.47
N ILE A 62 9.73 -3.05 0.30
CA ILE A 62 10.51 -1.82 0.15
C ILE A 62 12.00 -2.10 0.34
N SER A 63 12.35 -2.92 1.35
CA SER A 63 13.74 -3.30 1.61
C SER A 63 14.33 -4.20 0.52
N GLN A 64 13.53 -5.09 -0.08
CA GLN A 64 13.98 -6.00 -1.15
C GLN A 64 14.03 -5.31 -2.53
N TYR A 65 13.13 -4.37 -2.78
CA TYR A 65 13.00 -3.66 -4.05
C TYR A 65 13.16 -2.16 -3.81
N PRO A 66 14.38 -1.68 -3.48
CA PRO A 66 14.61 -0.25 -3.33
C PRO A 66 14.21 0.49 -4.61
N LYS A 67 13.68 1.72 -4.47
CA LYS A 67 13.38 2.60 -5.60
C LYS A 67 14.64 2.77 -6.47
N SER A 68 14.77 1.98 -7.53
CA SER A 68 15.61 2.37 -8.65
C SER A 68 14.92 3.58 -9.26
N SER A 69 15.56 4.73 -9.14
CA SER A 69 15.14 6.06 -9.56
C SER A 69 14.61 6.09 -11.00
N SER A 70 13.35 5.72 -11.19
CA SER A 70 12.72 5.69 -12.52
C SER A 70 11.27 6.17 -12.40
N SER A 71 11.14 7.46 -12.72
CA SER A 71 9.99 8.28 -13.13
C SER A 71 8.99 8.85 -12.11
N SER A 72 9.12 10.18 -11.97
CA SER A 72 8.08 11.22 -11.85
C SER A 72 7.61 11.63 -10.46
N GLN A 73 8.48 12.34 -9.72
CA GLN A 73 8.05 13.54 -9.00
C GLN A 73 7.71 14.61 -10.05
N ALA A 74 6.41 14.85 -10.27
CA ALA A 74 5.99 16.16 -10.73
C ALA A 74 6.33 17.13 -9.59
N LYS A 75 7.37 17.95 -9.82
CA LYS A 75 7.67 19.11 -8.99
C LYS A 75 6.85 20.25 -9.57
N ASP A 76 5.72 20.54 -8.94
CA ASP A 76 4.95 21.74 -9.18
C ASP A 76 5.79 22.97 -8.78
N ASN A 77 5.71 23.98 -9.63
CA ASN A 77 6.53 25.19 -9.77
C ASN A 77 6.19 26.29 -8.74
N ASN A 78 7.18 27.02 -8.21
CA ASN A 78 7.19 28.50 -8.10
C ASN A 78 8.58 29.04 -7.70
#